data_AF-A0A8S3HCB8-F1
#
_entry.id   AF-A0A8S3HCB8-F1
#
_cell.length_a   1.000
_cell.length_b   1.000
_cell.length_c   1.000
_cell.angle_alpha   90.00
_cell.angle_beta   90.00
_cell.angle_gamma   90.00
#
_symmetry.space_group_name_H-M   'P 1'
#
loop_
_entity.id
_entity.type
_entity.pdbx_description
1 polymer ?
#
loop_
_entity_poly.entity_id
_entity_poly.type
_entity_poly.pdbx_seq_one_letter_code
_entity_poly.pdbx_strand_id
1 'polypeptide(L)'
;AIASRIDCFSDIPTSIFGDRLKQQVLDRLKFYDSGELPPKNVDVMQLALQEADVEREDILAKEKKRKKKEKKRRKEAEAAEASLNCSFGNGTSALT
;
A
#
# COMPACT_ATOMS: atom_id res chain seq x y z
N ALA A 1 -0.98 18.55 11.80
CA ALA A 1 0.49 18.57 11.89
C ALA A 1 1.10 17.24 12.37
N ILE A 2 0.45 16.48 13.26
CA ILE A 2 1.03 15.21 13.78
C ILE A 2 0.91 14.07 12.75
N ALA A 3 -0.28 13.84 12.17
CA ALA A 3 -0.49 12.78 11.17
C ALA A 3 0.45 12.90 9.96
N SER A 4 0.57 14.12 9.40
CA SER A 4 1.47 14.39 8.27
C SER A 4 2.92 14.06 8.56
N ARG A 5 3.38 14.27 9.80
CA ARG A 5 4.75 13.92 10.20
C ARG A 5 4.93 12.40 10.28
N ILE A 6 3.95 11.67 10.78
CA ILE A 6 3.98 10.20 10.82
C ILE A 6 4.08 9.64 9.40
N ASP A 7 3.25 10.14 8.48
CA ASP A 7 3.30 9.69 7.07
C ASP A 7 4.63 10.01 6.39
N CYS A 8 5.25 11.16 6.68
CA CYS A 8 6.55 11.52 6.09
C CYS A 8 7.71 10.60 6.53
N PHE A 9 7.62 10.00 7.72
CA PHE A 9 8.68 9.12 8.27
C PHE A 9 8.30 7.64 8.27
N SER A 10 7.11 7.28 7.78
CA SER A 10 6.69 5.89 7.68
C SER A 10 7.15 5.29 6.36
N ASP A 11 7.89 4.17 6.41
CA ASP A 11 8.29 3.42 5.22
C ASP A 11 7.08 2.91 4.42
N ILE A 12 5.99 2.63 5.14
CA ILE A 12 4.72 2.16 4.57
C ILE A 12 3.63 3.12 5.05
N PRO A 13 3.05 3.93 4.15
CA PRO A 13 1.98 4.84 4.52
C PRO A 13 0.71 4.06 4.87
N THR A 14 0.03 4.47 5.95
CA THR A 14 -1.20 3.85 6.46
C THR A 14 -2.19 4.93 6.90
N SER A 15 -3.49 4.79 6.61
CA SER A 15 -4.49 5.81 7.01
C SER A 15 -4.85 5.77 8.50
N ILE A 16 -4.54 4.66 9.19
CA ILE A 16 -4.94 4.36 10.57
C ILE A 16 -4.66 5.52 11.54
N PHE A 17 -3.47 6.13 11.51
CA PHE A 17 -3.13 7.21 12.43
C PHE A 17 -4.00 8.46 12.21
N GLY A 18 -4.31 8.80 10.96
CA GLY A 18 -5.20 9.90 10.64
C GLY A 18 -6.63 9.64 11.12
N ASP A 19 -7.12 8.41 10.92
CA ASP A 19 -8.47 8.00 11.32
C ASP A 19 -8.63 8.00 12.84
N ARG A 20 -7.65 7.48 13.59
CA ARG A 20 -7.64 7.48 15.06
C ARG A 20 -7.54 8.88 15.64
N LEU A 21 -6.69 9.75 15.09
CA LEU A 21 -6.61 11.16 15.51
C LEU A 21 -7.91 11.92 15.22
N LYS A 22 -8.57 11.63 14.10
CA LYS A 22 -9.88 12.21 13.78
C LYS A 22 -10.94 11.73 14.77
N GLN A 23 -10.98 10.43 15.10
CA GLN A 23 -11.90 9.87 16.09
C GLN A 23 -11.74 10.53 17.45
N GLN A 24 -10.50 10.73 17.94
CA GLN A 24 -10.27 11.43 19.20
C GLN A 24 -10.86 12.85 19.23
N VAL A 25 -10.73 13.59 18.12
CA VAL A 25 -11.32 14.92 18.02
C VAL A 25 -12.85 14.83 18.05
N LEU A 26 -13.43 13.86 17.34
CA LEU A 26 -14.88 13.64 17.36
C LEU A 26 -15.38 13.25 18.76
N ASP A 27 -14.69 12.38 19.48
CA ASP A 27 -15.07 11.96 20.82
C ASP A 27 -14.90 13.12 21.82
N ARG A 28 -13.88 13.96 21.62
CA ARG A 28 -13.74 15.21 22.38
C ARG A 28 -14.85 16.21 22.09
N LEU A 29 -15.39 16.23 20.87
CA LEU A 29 -16.57 17.04 20.54
C LEU A 29 -17.83 16.48 21.19
N LYS A 30 -18.04 15.15 21.13
CA LYS A 30 -19.18 14.48 21.79
C LYS A 30 -19.22 14.70 23.30
N PHE A 31 -18.07 14.84 23.95
CA PHE A 31 -18.02 15.20 25.37
C PHE A 31 -18.82 16.48 25.68
N TYR A 32 -18.86 17.45 24.76
CA TYR A 32 -19.65 18.67 24.96
C TYR A 32 -21.17 18.43 24.88
N ASP A 33 -21.59 17.37 24.18
CA ASP A 33 -23.01 17.02 24.00
C ASP A 33 -23.50 16.03 25.07
N SER A 34 -22.75 14.94 25.30
CA SER A 34 -23.16 13.82 26.18
C SER A 34 -22.48 13.82 27.54
N GLY A 35 -21.39 14.58 27.71
CA GLY A 35 -20.54 14.51 28.91
C GLY A 35 -19.65 13.25 28.99
N GLU A 36 -19.63 12.41 27.95
CA GLU A 36 -18.84 11.18 27.93
C GLU A 36 -17.33 11.49 27.85
N LEU A 37 -16.59 11.02 28.86
CA LEU A 37 -15.15 11.27 28.97
C LEU A 37 -14.40 10.59 27.82
N PRO A 38 -13.65 11.35 26.99
CA PRO A 38 -12.92 10.76 25.88
C PRO A 38 -11.74 9.90 26.38
N PRO A 39 -11.34 8.88 25.60
CA PRO A 39 -10.23 8.01 25.96
C PRO A 39 -8.90 8.77 26.00
N LYS A 40 -7.94 8.25 26.78
CA LYS A 40 -6.59 8.84 26.87
C LYS A 40 -5.85 8.63 25.56
N ASN A 41 -5.05 9.62 25.16
CA ASN A 41 -4.29 9.56 23.92
C ASN A 41 -3.31 8.37 23.85
N VAL A 42 -2.70 8.01 24.99
CA VAL A 42 -1.73 6.91 25.07
C VAL A 42 -2.37 5.60 24.62
N ASP A 43 -3.57 5.30 25.13
CA ASP A 43 -4.27 4.04 24.86
C ASP A 43 -4.69 3.98 23.38
N VAL A 44 -5.22 5.08 22.85
CA VAL A 44 -5.61 5.18 21.43
C VAL A 44 -4.41 5.03 20.50
N MET A 45 -3.27 5.62 20.83
CA MET A 45 -2.07 5.52 20.00
C MET A 45 -1.42 4.14 20.06
N GLN A 46 -1.50 3.44 21.19
CA GLN A 46 -1.07 2.04 21.28
C GLN A 46 -1.94 1.14 20.38
N LEU A 47 -3.26 1.33 20.39
CA LEU A 47 -4.17 0.63 19.49
C LEU A 47 -3.88 0.97 18.02
N ALA A 48 -3.65 2.26 17.72
CA ALA A 48 -3.32 2.70 16.37
C ALA A 48 -2.03 2.05 15.84
N LEU A 49 -1.02 1.86 16.70
CA LEU A 49 0.22 1.16 16.33
C LEU A 49 -0.04 -0.30 15.98
N GLN A 50 -0.80 -1.03 16.81
CA GLN A 50 -1.14 -2.42 16.57
C GLN A 50 -1.91 -2.61 15.26
N GLU A 51 -2.90 -1.75 15.01
CA GLU A 51 -3.68 -1.78 13.76
C GLU A 51 -2.82 -1.42 12.55
N ALA A 52 -1.95 -0.41 12.66
CA ALA A 52 -1.04 -0.03 11.61
C ALA A 52 -0.04 -1.16 11.28
N ASP A 53 0.44 -1.92 12.27
CA ASP A 53 1.34 -3.06 12.04
C ASP A 53 0.66 -4.17 11.23
N VAL A 54 -0.60 -4.47 11.54
CA VAL A 54 -1.39 -5.45 10.76
C VAL A 54 -1.59 -4.97 9.32
N GLU A 55 -2.00 -3.71 9.13
CA GLU A 55 -2.18 -3.12 7.79
C GLU A 55 -0.87 -3.08 7.00
N ARG A 56 0.26 -2.80 7.67
CA ARG A 56 1.60 -2.80 7.06
C ARG A 56 1.95 -4.16 6.49
N GLU A 57 1.74 -5.24 7.25
CA GLU A 57 1.99 -6.61 6.76
C GLU A 57 1.11 -6.96 5.55
N ASP A 58 -0.15 -6.54 5.57
CA ASP A 58 -1.06 -6.74 4.44
C ASP A 58 -0.65 -5.98 3.18
N ILE A 59 -0.21 -4.72 3.33
CA ILE A 59 0.31 -3.90 2.23
C ILE A 59 1.57 -4.55 1.66
N LEU A 60 2.50 -5.00 2.51
CA LEU A 60 3.72 -5.70 2.08
C LEU A 60 3.40 -7.00 1.35
N ALA A 61 2.44 -7.78 1.83
CA ALA A 61 2.01 -9.01 1.18
C ALA A 61 1.38 -8.73 -0.19
N LYS A 62 0.54 -7.69 -0.30
CA LYS A 62 -0.07 -7.24 -1.57
C LYS A 62 0.99 -6.76 -2.56
N GLU A 63 1.95 -5.95 -2.12
CA GLU A 63 3.09 -5.48 -2.94
C GLU A 63 3.94 -6.64 -3.45
N LYS A 64 4.30 -7.60 -2.59
CA LYS A 64 5.06 -8.82 -2.99
C LYS A 64 4.29 -9.63 -4.04
N LYS A 65 2.98 -9.83 -3.85
CA LYS A 65 2.12 -10.52 -4.83
C LYS A 65 2.05 -9.77 -6.16
N ARG A 66 1.91 -8.44 -6.13
CA ARG A 66 1.85 -7.59 -7.33
C ARG A 66 3.16 -7.66 -8.12
N LYS A 67 4.31 -7.51 -7.45
CA LYS A 67 5.65 -7.65 -8.06
C LYS A 67 5.87 -9.04 -8.68
N LYS A 68 5.42 -10.12 -8.01
CA LYS A 68 5.51 -11.49 -8.55
C LYS A 68 4.65 -11.67 -9.80
N LYS A 69 3.41 -11.16 -9.79
CA LYS A 69 2.50 -11.22 -10.93
C LYS A 69 3.04 -10.43 -12.13
N GLU A 70 3.57 -9.25 -11.88
CA GLU A 70 4.18 -8.39 -12.90
C GLU A 70 5.41 -9.04 -13.54
N LYS A 71 6.32 -9.63 -12.73
CA LYS A 71 7.49 -10.36 -13.24
C LYS A 71 7.09 -11.56 -14.11
N LYS A 72 6.03 -12.29 -13.75
CA LYS A 72 5.50 -13.40 -14.55
C LYS A 72 4.98 -12.91 -15.91
N ARG A 73 4.16 -11.85 -15.92
CA ARG A 73 3.62 -11.25 -17.15
C ARG A 73 4.70 -10.74 -18.08
N ARG A 74 5.76 -10.12 -17.54
CA ARG A 74 6.88 -9.61 -18.34
C ARG A 74 7.65 -10.75 -19.03
N LYS A 75 7.90 -11.86 -18.32
CA LYS A 75 8.55 -13.05 -18.91
C LYS A 75 7.70 -13.71 -19.99
N GLU A 76 6.39 -13.78 -19.80
CA GLU A 76 5.46 -14.33 -20.80
C GLU A 76 5.41 -13.45 -22.07
N ALA A 77 5.39 -12.12 -21.91
CA ALA A 77 5.45 -11.19 -23.03
C ALA A 77 6.79 -11.30 -23.80
N GLU A 78 7.91 -11.37 -23.08
CA GLU A 78 9.25 -11.50 -23.67
C GLU A 78 9.41 -12.85 -24.42
N ALA A 79 8.87 -13.94 -23.88
CA ALA A 79 8.84 -15.24 -24.55
C ALA A 79 7.95 -15.23 -25.80
N ALA A 80 6.80 -14.55 -25.76
CA ALA A 80 5.91 -14.40 -26.91
C ALA A 80 6.56 -13.57 -28.02
N GLU A 81 7.22 -12.46 -27.70
CA GLU A 81 7.96 -11.67 -28.70
C GLU A 81 9.16 -12.44 -29.28
N ALA A 82 9.91 -13.19 -28.46
CA ALA A 82 10.99 -14.05 -28.96
C ALA A 82 10.48 -15.11 -29.94
N SER A 83 9.32 -15.71 -29.68
CA SER A 83 8.70 -16.68 -30.60
C SER A 83 8.22 -16.04 -31.91
N LEU A 84 7.71 -14.80 -31.88
CA LEU A 84 7.29 -14.07 -33.06
C LEU A 84 8.49 -13.67 -33.94
N ASN A 85 9.58 -13.22 -33.32
CA ASN A 85 10.80 -12.83 -34.05
C ASN A 85 11.52 -14.02 -34.69
N CYS A 86 11.47 -15.21 -34.09
CA CYS A 86 11.98 -16.44 -34.70
C CYS A 86 11.14 -16.88 -35.92
N SER A 87 9.88 -16.45 -36.01
CA SER A 87 8.96 -16.80 -37.09
C SER A 87 9.09 -15.89 -38.33
N PHE A 88 9.68 -14.70 -38.17
CA PHE A 88 9.79 -13.69 -39.24
C PHE A 88 11.22 -13.49 -39.77
N GLY A 89 12.24 -14.05 -39.09
CA GLY A 89 13.64 -13.96 -39.47
C GLY A 89 14.14 -15.16 -40.27
N ASN A 90 13.66 -15.36 -41.49
CA ASN A 90 14.34 -16.10 -42.55
C ASN A 90 13.67 -15.80 -43.89
N GLY A 91 14.06 -14.70 -44.54
CA GLY A 91 13.47 -14.36 -45.83
C GLY A 91 13.95 -13.07 -46.48
N THR A 92 15.26 -12.79 -46.54
CA THR A 92 15.85 -11.93 -47.59
C THR A 92 17.33 -12.25 -47.79
N SER A 93 17.62 -13.37 -48.45
CA SER A 93 18.92 -13.58 -49.10
C SER A 93 18.71 -14.48 -50.31
N ALA A 94 18.17 -13.90 -51.38
CA ALA A 94 18.42 -14.31 -52.76
C ALA A 94 17.59 -13.41 -53.67
N LEU A 95 18.19 -12.35 -54.21
CA LEU A 95 18.11 -12.15 -55.65
C LEU A 95 19.27 -11.28 -56.11
N THR A 96 19.98 -11.86 -57.06
CA THR A 96 20.96 -11.29 -58.00
C THR A 96 20.52 -9.95 -58.58
#